data_AF-A0A5B9VX63-F1
#
_entry.id   AF-A0A5B9VX63-F1
#
_cell.length_a   1.000
_cell.length_b   1.000
_cell.length_c   1.000
_cell.angle_alpha   90.00
_cell.angle_beta   90.00
_cell.angle_gamma   90.00
#
_symmetry.space_group_name_H-M   'P 1'
#
loop_
_entity.id
_entity.type
_entity.pdbx_description
1 polymer ?
#
loop_
_entity_poly.entity_id
_entity_poly.type
_entity_poly.pdbx_seq_one_letter_code
_entity_poly.pdbx_strand_id
1 'polypeptide(L)' 'MPRKLTHPPKSHLDHASLPDASRMLDVPGSVIMAALDSGRFLTPRLWTNKGPVWIRADLADWVAAGSFPR' A
#
# COMPACT_ATOMS: atom_id res chain seq x y z
N MET A 1 -0.10 -42.57 3.04
CA MET A 1 0.88 -41.53 3.39
C MET A 1 0.27 -40.17 3.05
N PRO A 2 0.03 -39.26 4.02
CA PRO A 2 -0.66 -37.99 3.76
C PRO A 2 0.20 -37.08 2.88
N ARG A 3 -0.37 -36.54 1.80
CA ARG A 3 0.30 -35.55 0.94
C ARG A 3 0.34 -34.23 1.71
N LYS A 4 1.53 -33.65 1.77
CA LYS A 4 1.81 -32.33 2.33
C LYS A 4 1.02 -31.28 1.52
N LEU A 5 -0.15 -30.86 2.00
CA LEU A 5 -0.74 -29.58 1.60
C LEU A 5 0.04 -28.50 2.36
N THR A 6 1.22 -28.20 1.84
CA THR A 6 1.92 -26.98 2.25
C THR A 6 1.11 -25.86 1.63
N HIS A 7 0.11 -25.37 2.38
CA HIS A 7 -0.53 -24.12 2.02
C HIS A 7 0.59 -23.08 1.97
N PRO A 8 0.79 -22.35 0.85
CA PRO A 8 1.56 -21.11 0.93
C PRO A 8 0.95 -20.30 2.08
N PRO A 9 1.76 -19.70 2.97
CA PRO A 9 1.22 -18.94 4.09
C PRO A 9 0.17 -18.00 3.51
N LYS A 10 -1.03 -17.98 4.10
CA LYS A 10 -1.99 -16.91 3.85
C LYS A 10 -1.18 -15.63 4.02
N SER A 11 -0.78 -15.03 2.89
CA SER A 11 -0.08 -13.77 2.90
C SER A 11 -1.09 -12.85 3.58
N HIS A 12 -0.82 -12.50 4.83
CA HIS A 12 -1.59 -11.51 5.54
C HIS A 12 -1.34 -10.27 4.69
N LEU A 13 -2.27 -9.98 3.78
CA LEU A 13 -2.20 -8.75 3.01
C LEU A 13 -2.42 -7.68 4.07
N ASP A 14 -1.33 -7.22 4.68
CA ASP A 14 -1.33 -6.11 5.59
C ASP A 14 -1.81 -4.91 4.79
N HIS A 15 -2.99 -4.42 5.13
CA HIS A 15 -3.58 -3.28 4.45
C HIS A 15 -3.05 -2.01 5.09
N ALA A 16 -2.77 -1.00 4.26
CA ALA A 16 -2.36 0.33 4.68
C ALA A 16 -3.41 1.33 4.23
N SER A 17 -4.00 2.04 5.18
CA SER A 17 -4.92 3.14 4.91
C SER A 17 -4.15 4.41 4.51
N LEU A 18 -4.86 5.44 4.01
CA LEU A 18 -4.25 6.75 3.73
C LEU A 18 -3.45 7.32 4.92
N PRO A 19 -3.94 7.29 6.18
CA PRO A 19 -3.14 7.66 7.35
C PRO A 19 -1.88 6.82 7.55
N ASP A 20 -1.91 5.52 7.23
CA ASP A 20 -0.72 4.66 7.34
C ASP A 20 0.31 5.01 6.26
N ALA A 21 -0.14 5.17 5.02
CA ALA A 21 0.72 5.62 3.91
C ALA A 21 1.36 6.97 4.21
N SER A 22 0.58 7.91 4.77
CA SER A 22 1.04 9.23 5.19
C SER A 22 2.18 9.14 6.22
N ARG A 23 2.06 8.26 7.22
CA ARG A 23 3.13 8.03 8.21
C ARG A 23 4.34 7.31 7.62
N MET A 24 4.13 6.34 6.73
CA MET A 24 5.23 5.58 6.12
C MET A 24 6.08 6.45 5.19
N LEU A 25 5.44 7.36 4.46
CA LEU A 25 6.10 8.25 3.51
C LEU A 25 6.57 9.55 4.17
N ASP A 26 6.17 9.82 5.41
CA ASP A 26 6.33 11.10 6.10
C ASP A 26 5.80 12.29 5.27
N VAL A 27 4.65 12.08 4.62
CA VAL A 27 4.02 13.03 3.68
C VAL A 27 2.56 13.22 4.08
N PRO A 28 2.01 14.45 4.04
CA PRO A 28 0.60 14.68 4.33
C PRO A 28 -0.32 13.88 3.39
N GLY A 29 -1.39 13.30 3.94
CA GLY A 29 -2.37 12.54 3.16
C GLY A 29 -2.99 13.31 1.99
N SER A 30 -3.09 14.64 2.09
CA SER A 30 -3.55 15.51 0.99
C SER A 30 -2.61 15.47 -0.22
N VAL A 31 -1.29 15.42 0.00
CA VAL A 31 -0.29 15.31 -1.07
C VAL A 31 -0.36 13.94 -1.73
N ILE A 32 -0.55 12.88 -0.93
CA ILE A 32 -0.75 11.53 -1.45
C ILE A 32 -2.01 11.46 -2.32
N MET A 33 -3.12 12.08 -1.89
CA MET A 33 -4.35 12.14 -2.68
C MET A 33 -4.17 12.93 -3.99
N ALA A 34 -3.44 14.05 -3.96
CA ALA A 34 -3.12 14.80 -5.19
C ALA A 34 -2.19 14.02 -6.14
N ALA A 35 -1.22 13.29 -5.60
CA ALA A 35 -0.36 12.40 -6.38
C ALA A 35 -1.15 11.22 -6.97
N LEU A 36 -2.16 10.73 -6.25
CA LEU A 36 -3.07 9.70 -6.74
C LEU A 36 -3.97 10.21 -7.86
N ASP A 37 -4.56 11.39 -7.70
CA ASP A 37 -5.42 12.04 -8.71
C ASP A 37 -4.65 12.34 -10.01
N SER A 38 -3.39 12.75 -9.89
CA SER A 38 -2.49 12.96 -11.04
C SER A 38 -1.90 11.67 -11.63
N GLY A 39 -2.23 10.49 -11.09
CA GLY A 39 -1.69 9.20 -11.56
C GLY A 39 -0.20 8.99 -11.28
N ARG A 40 0.39 9.80 -10.38
CA ARG A 40 1.81 9.75 -9.98
C ARG A 40 2.07 8.92 -8.73
N PHE A 41 1.02 8.32 -8.17
CA PHE A 41 1.09 7.50 -6.96
C PHE A 41 0.58 6.09 -7.23
N LEU A 42 0.93 5.15 -6.34
CA LEU A 42 0.44 3.78 -6.40
C LEU A 42 -1.09 3.74 -6.44
N THR A 43 -1.66 2.95 -7.35
CA THR A 43 -3.10 2.73 -7.39
C THR A 43 -3.53 1.93 -6.15
N PRO A 44 -4.52 2.41 -5.38
CA PRO A 44 -5.03 1.67 -4.23
C PRO A 44 -5.67 0.37 -4.65
N ARG A 45 -5.51 -0.65 -3.82
CA ARG A 45 -6.07 -1.98 -4.07
C ARG A 45 -7.58 -1.99 -3.93
N LEU A 46 -8.11 -1.19 -3.02
CA LEU A 46 -9.53 -1.01 -2.81
C LEU A 46 -9.83 0.38 -2.26
N TRP A 47 -11.07 0.84 -2.48
CA TRP A 47 -11.60 2.07 -1.91
C TRP A 47 -12.60 1.73 -0.80
N THR A 48 -12.43 2.34 0.36
CA THR A 48 -13.37 2.21 1.49
C THR A 48 -14.07 3.54 1.74
N ASN A 49 -15.10 3.52 2.60
CA ASN A 49 -15.73 4.75 3.12
C ASN A 49 -14.74 5.68 3.85
N LYS A 50 -13.57 5.17 4.27
CA LYS A 50 -12.51 5.94 4.93
C LYS A 50 -11.42 6.41 3.95
N GLY A 51 -11.55 6.09 2.66
CA GLY A 51 -10.59 6.45 1.62
C GLY A 51 -9.85 5.24 1.02
N PRO A 52 -8.80 5.52 0.22
CA PRO A 52 -8.02 4.50 -0.48
C PRO A 52 -7.22 3.63 0.49
N VAL A 53 -7.08 2.35 0.13
CA VAL A 53 -6.33 1.35 0.88
C VAL A 53 -5.37 0.62 -0.06
N TRP A 54 -4.12 0.53 0.35
CA TRP A 54 -3.04 -0.16 -0.37
C TRP A 54 -2.61 -1.42 0.36
N ILE A 55 -1.84 -2.26 -0.32
CA ILE A 55 -1.08 -3.31 0.34
C ILE A 55 0.18 -2.66 0.91
N ARG A 56 0.46 -2.91 2.20
CA ARG A 56 1.61 -2.33 2.91
C ARG A 56 2.93 -2.72 2.26
N ALA A 57 3.04 -3.95 1.75
CA ALA A 57 4.21 -4.42 1.00
C ALA A 57 4.46 -3.57 -0.24
N ASP A 58 3.45 -3.35 -1.10
CA ASP A 58 3.58 -2.53 -2.30
C ASP A 58 4.05 -1.10 -1.98
N LEU A 59 3.50 -0.50 -0.91
CA LEU A 59 3.96 0.81 -0.43
C LEU A 59 5.43 0.78 0.00
N ALA A 60 5.83 -0.23 0.79
CA ALA A 60 7.20 -0.37 1.27
C ALA A 60 8.19 -0.59 0.11
N ASP A 61 7.86 -1.45 -0.84
CA ASP A 61 8.64 -1.69 -2.06
C ASP A 61 8.79 -0.40 -2.88
N TRP A 62 7.72 0.38 -3.02
CA TRP A 62 7.73 1.61 -3.79
C TRP A 62 8.52 2.74 -3.11
N VAL A 63 8.49 2.83 -1.77
CA VAL A 63 9.36 3.71 -0.98
C VAL A 63 10.82 3.27 -1.13
N ALA A 64 11.10 1.97 -1.00
CA ALA A 64 12.43 1.40 -1.14
C ALA A 64 13.02 1.62 -2.54
N ALA A 65 12.16 1.60 -3.57
CA ALA A 65 12.54 1.93 -4.94
C ALA A 65 12.83 3.44 -5.16
N GLY A 66 12.61 4.29 -4.15
CA GLY A 66 12.86 5.74 -4.25
C GLY A 66 11.95 6.46 -5.25
N SER A 67 10.76 5.90 -5.51
CA SER A 67 9.85 6.41 -6.55
C SER A 67 8.97 7.58 -6.09
N PHE A 68 8.94 7.90 -4.79
CA PHE A 68 8.33 9.16 -4.31
C PHE A 68 9.35 10.29 -4.46
N PRO A 69 9.09 11.33 -5.28
CA PRO A 69 9.94 12.52 -5.29
C PRO A 69 9.86 13.18 -3.91
N ARG A 70 11.01 13.30 -3.23
CA ARG A 70 11.09 14.03 -1.96
C ARG A 70 10.72 15.50 -2.11
#